data_AF-A0A395CWT2-F1
#
_entry.id   AF-A0A395CWT2-F1
#
_cell.length_a   1.000
_cell.length_b   1.000
_cell.length_c   1.000
_cell.angle_alpha   90.00
_cell.angle_beta   90.00
_cell.angle_gamma   90.00
#
_symmetry.space_group_name_H-M   'P 1'
#
loop_
_entity.id
_entity.type
_entity.pdbx_description
1 polymer ?
#
loop_
_entity_poly.entity_id
_entity_poly.type
_entity_poly.pdbx_seq_one_letter_code
_entity_poly.pdbx_strand_id
1 'polypeptide(L)'
;MPLHPPDRRRTSFRSGSRAAAFCLILACGATLGLNMPKSQGQGLFELLFGGFQQQQQHRPQSARAPARSTGREWRASSRPLAHQFIARRQERRVGGRPVSRRREPAAAVEPTAVGARSYCVRECDGYFFPVGTYSGASDLPNHQRTCNKLCPGAKSTLYIMRAGSDKIEEAVTARGGSLYSRLTAALQRRGDLDRPCSCRAETAAAPANTIYEDFTLRRGDAVMTPRGVAIFHGGSHYPYDARDFRSLAETRDVPERTRRMLAVLERANRHGRGGEVRRAGRPLGEHRSQSGGGDRR
;
A
#
# COMPACT_ATOMS: atom_id res chain seq x y z
N MET A 1 9.87 -23.27 80.44
CA MET A 1 9.49 -24.41 79.59
C MET A 1 9.86 -24.05 78.15
N PRO A 2 10.99 -24.54 77.61
CA PRO A 2 11.41 -24.30 76.24
C PRO A 2 10.97 -25.45 75.33
N LEU A 3 10.40 -25.17 74.15
CA LEU A 3 10.29 -26.19 73.09
C LEU A 3 10.52 -25.55 71.70
N HIS A 4 11.65 -25.99 71.15
CA HIS A 4 12.18 -25.97 69.78
C HIS A 4 11.23 -25.72 68.58
N PRO A 5 11.76 -25.06 67.51
CA PRO A 5 11.39 -25.37 66.12
C PRO A 5 12.33 -26.42 65.49
N PRO A 6 11.85 -27.32 64.60
CA PRO A 6 12.70 -28.22 63.80
C PRO A 6 13.16 -27.54 62.49
N ASP A 7 14.46 -27.49 62.21
CA ASP A 7 15.31 -28.47 61.52
C ASP A 7 15.47 -28.15 60.01
N ARG A 8 16.55 -27.41 59.70
CA ARG A 8 17.05 -27.17 58.34
C ARG A 8 17.84 -28.41 57.89
N ARG A 9 17.25 -29.26 57.06
CA ARG A 9 18.01 -30.27 56.32
C ARG A 9 18.61 -29.71 55.04
N ARG A 10 19.92 -29.46 55.10
CA ARG A 10 20.81 -29.37 53.95
C ARG A 10 20.93 -30.76 53.33
N THR A 11 20.64 -30.88 52.03
CA THR A 11 21.07 -32.01 51.22
C THR A 11 22.13 -31.53 50.24
N SER A 12 23.40 -31.81 50.56
CA SER A 12 24.51 -31.78 49.62
C SER A 12 24.78 -33.20 49.14
N PHE A 13 24.76 -33.43 47.83
CA PHE A 13 25.45 -34.51 47.08
C PHE A 13 24.76 -34.62 45.72
N ARG A 14 25.41 -34.84 44.58
CA ARG A 14 26.82 -35.15 44.29
C ARG A 14 27.01 -34.84 42.80
N SER A 15 28.03 -34.08 42.45
CA SER A 15 28.48 -33.88 41.07
C SER A 15 29.09 -35.19 40.56
N GLY A 16 28.54 -35.74 39.47
CA GLY A 16 29.10 -36.89 38.76
C GLY A 16 29.70 -36.46 37.43
N SER A 17 30.95 -35.98 37.46
CA SER A 17 31.79 -35.90 36.27
C SER A 17 32.26 -37.31 35.91
N ARG A 18 32.06 -37.75 34.66
CA ARG A 18 32.84 -38.83 34.07
C ARG A 18 33.42 -38.38 32.74
N ALA A 19 34.74 -38.28 32.78
CA ALA A 19 35.69 -38.11 31.68
C ALA A 19 35.41 -39.14 30.57
N ALA A 20 35.41 -38.70 29.32
CA ALA A 20 36.50 -38.85 28.36
C ALA A 20 36.74 -40.31 27.92
N ALA A 21 36.33 -40.59 26.68
CA ALA A 21 36.89 -41.66 25.87
C ALA A 21 37.20 -41.06 24.49
N PHE A 22 38.50 -40.90 24.22
CA PHE A 22 39.06 -40.67 22.89
C PHE A 22 39.40 -42.03 22.26
N CYS A 23 39.05 -42.22 20.99
CA CYS A 23 39.74 -43.01 19.94
C CYS A 23 38.76 -43.12 18.76
N LEU A 24 38.83 -42.25 17.75
CA LEU A 24 39.68 -42.27 16.54
C LEU A 24 39.35 -43.44 15.59
N ILE A 25 39.22 -43.08 14.31
CA ILE A 25 39.22 -43.92 13.08
C ILE A 25 37.83 -44.20 12.48
N LEU A 26 37.37 -43.36 11.54
CA LEU A 26 37.47 -43.61 10.09
C LEU A 26 36.76 -42.50 9.29
N ALA A 27 37.56 -41.78 8.50
CA ALA A 27 37.07 -40.92 7.44
C ALA A 27 36.49 -41.80 6.32
N CYS A 28 35.17 -41.83 6.19
CA CYS A 28 34.51 -42.18 4.93
C CYS A 28 33.85 -40.91 4.39
N GLY A 29 34.54 -40.30 3.43
CA GLY A 29 33.96 -39.26 2.59
C GLY A 29 32.84 -39.86 1.75
N ALA A 30 31.60 -39.51 2.08
CA ALA A 30 30.48 -39.57 1.15
C ALA A 30 29.97 -38.14 1.02
N THR A 31 30.28 -37.50 -0.10
CA THR A 31 29.65 -36.25 -0.54
C THR A 31 28.18 -36.54 -0.83
N LEU A 32 27.36 -36.63 0.20
CA LEU A 32 25.94 -36.42 0.10
C LEU A 32 25.77 -34.92 -0.10
N GLY A 33 25.59 -34.52 -1.37
CA GLY A 33 25.09 -33.21 -1.72
C GLY A 33 23.78 -32.99 -0.98
N LEU A 34 23.85 -32.25 0.13
CA LEU A 34 22.70 -31.63 0.74
C LEU A 34 22.19 -30.62 -0.27
N ASN A 35 21.28 -31.08 -1.11
CA ASN A 35 20.35 -30.22 -1.82
C ASN A 35 19.54 -29.52 -0.72
N MET A 36 20.00 -28.33 -0.31
CA MET A 36 19.19 -27.43 0.49
C MET A 36 17.89 -27.21 -0.29
N PRO A 37 16.71 -27.60 0.24
CA PRO A 37 15.48 -27.21 -0.41
C PRO A 37 15.46 -25.68 -0.43
N LYS A 38 15.45 -25.13 -1.64
CA LYS A 38 15.22 -23.72 -1.90
C LYS A 38 14.00 -23.29 -1.07
N SER A 39 14.22 -22.25 -0.26
CA SER A 39 13.22 -21.52 0.53
C SER A 39 11.81 -21.64 -0.08
N GLN A 40 10.93 -22.39 0.58
CA GLN A 40 9.51 -22.44 0.26
C GLN A 40 8.83 -21.17 0.80
N GLY A 41 9.11 -20.05 0.13
CA GLY A 41 8.31 -18.82 0.24
C GLY A 41 7.33 -18.65 -0.93
N GLN A 42 7.37 -19.57 -1.90
CA GLN A 42 6.51 -19.58 -3.08
C GLN A 42 5.12 -20.06 -2.67
N GLY A 43 4.23 -19.12 -2.34
CA GLY A 43 2.82 -19.42 -2.10
C GLY A 43 2.26 -18.86 -0.80
N LEU A 44 3.09 -18.44 0.17
CA LEU A 44 2.59 -17.86 1.42
C LEU A 44 1.74 -16.60 1.17
N PHE A 45 2.24 -15.70 0.31
CA PHE A 45 1.52 -14.47 -0.03
C PHE A 45 0.28 -14.72 -0.89
N GLU A 46 0.36 -15.66 -1.83
CA GLU A 46 -0.75 -16.05 -2.70
C GLU A 46 -1.90 -16.69 -1.91
N LEU A 47 -1.56 -17.40 -0.83
CA LEU A 47 -2.49 -18.00 0.12
C LEU A 47 -3.03 -17.02 1.19
N LEU A 48 -2.26 -15.99 1.56
CA LEU A 48 -2.63 -15.02 2.59
C LEU A 48 -3.54 -13.91 2.05
N PHE A 49 -3.30 -13.45 0.81
CA PHE A 49 -4.05 -12.33 0.23
C PHE A 49 -5.00 -12.75 -0.90
N GLY A 50 -4.98 -14.02 -1.31
CA GLY A 50 -5.56 -14.45 -2.58
C GLY A 50 -4.74 -13.87 -3.73
N GLY A 51 -4.37 -14.68 -4.72
CA GLY A 51 -3.54 -14.25 -5.84
C GLY A 51 -3.88 -12.85 -6.33
N PHE A 52 -2.97 -11.91 -6.10
CA PHE A 52 -3.00 -10.57 -6.69
C PHE A 52 -2.82 -10.78 -8.19
N GLN A 53 -3.93 -11.04 -8.89
CA GLN A 53 -4.00 -11.10 -10.34
C GLN A 53 -3.59 -9.72 -10.87
N GLN A 54 -2.29 -9.59 -11.16
CA GLN A 54 -1.76 -8.95 -12.36
C GLN A 54 -2.48 -7.70 -12.85
N GLN A 55 -2.76 -6.74 -11.97
CA GLN A 55 -3.02 -5.34 -12.36
C GLN A 55 -1.72 -4.51 -12.28
N GLN A 56 -0.59 -5.17 -12.52
CA GLN A 56 0.67 -4.51 -12.85
C GLN A 56 1.03 -4.91 -14.28
N GLN A 57 1.17 -3.89 -15.14
CA GLN A 57 1.57 -3.94 -16.55
C GLN A 57 0.43 -3.90 -17.60
N HIS A 58 -0.49 -2.95 -17.48
CA HIS A 58 -0.88 -2.18 -18.67
C HIS A 58 0.00 -0.94 -18.77
N ARG A 59 1.28 -1.15 -19.07
CA ARG A 59 2.07 -0.13 -19.75
C ARG A 59 1.46 -0.02 -21.14
N PRO A 60 0.99 1.15 -21.61
CA PRO A 60 0.59 1.26 -23.00
C PRO A 60 1.83 0.90 -23.83
N GLN A 61 1.75 -0.23 -24.54
CA GLN A 61 2.76 -0.56 -25.52
C GLN A 61 2.74 0.58 -26.52
N SER A 62 3.82 1.36 -26.55
CA SER A 62 4.07 2.31 -27.62
C SER A 62 4.05 1.51 -28.92
N ALA A 63 2.95 1.58 -29.64
CA ALA A 63 2.85 1.04 -30.98
C ALA A 63 3.94 1.74 -31.80
N ARG A 64 4.98 0.96 -32.08
CA ARG A 64 6.09 1.32 -32.95
C ARG A 64 5.47 1.70 -34.30
N ALA A 65 5.67 2.94 -34.73
CA ALA A 65 5.23 3.41 -36.03
C ALA A 65 5.77 2.48 -37.12
N PRO A 66 4.92 1.89 -37.99
CA PRO A 66 5.43 1.19 -39.15
C PRO A 66 6.03 2.21 -40.12
N ALA A 67 7.20 1.83 -40.62
CA ALA A 67 8.03 2.57 -41.53
C ALA A 67 7.29 2.95 -42.82
N ARG A 68 7.74 4.09 -43.37
CA ARG A 68 7.43 4.62 -44.70
C ARG A 68 7.36 3.51 -45.76
N SER A 69 6.21 3.39 -46.42
CA SER A 69 6.12 2.80 -47.76
C SER A 69 5.55 3.84 -48.72
N THR A 70 6.46 4.36 -49.51
CA THR A 70 6.34 4.92 -50.87
C THR A 70 4.95 4.92 -51.53
N GLY A 71 4.56 6.11 -51.96
CA GLY A 71 4.06 6.36 -53.32
C GLY A 71 2.69 5.79 -53.68
N ARG A 72 1.66 6.65 -53.62
CA ARG A 72 0.64 6.67 -54.66
C ARG A 72 0.08 8.09 -54.83
N GLU A 73 0.30 8.56 -56.03
CA GLU A 73 0.10 9.87 -56.62
C GLU A 73 -1.40 10.15 -56.79
N TRP A 74 -1.93 11.14 -56.07
CA TRP A 74 -3.26 11.68 -56.36
C TRP A 74 -3.08 12.90 -57.26
N ARG A 75 -3.38 12.69 -58.55
CA ARG A 75 -3.39 13.75 -59.56
C ARG A 75 -4.47 14.77 -59.21
N ALA A 76 -4.05 16.03 -59.09
CA ALA A 76 -4.92 17.18 -59.09
C ALA A 76 -5.57 17.34 -60.47
N SER A 77 -6.90 17.39 -60.53
CA SER A 77 -7.64 17.89 -61.69
C SER A 77 -8.21 19.26 -61.35
N SER A 78 -7.47 20.28 -61.74
CA SER A 78 -7.91 21.66 -61.81
C SER A 78 -8.84 21.86 -63.02
N ARG A 79 -10.03 22.41 -62.80
CA ARG A 79 -10.78 23.17 -63.81
C ARG A 79 -11.38 24.42 -63.17
N PRO A 80 -11.01 25.63 -63.62
CA PRO A 80 -11.67 26.86 -63.22
C PRO A 80 -12.78 27.20 -64.23
N LEU A 81 -13.91 27.71 -63.76
CA LEU A 81 -14.77 28.57 -64.56
C LEU A 81 -15.29 29.69 -63.65
N ALA A 82 -14.81 30.89 -63.91
CA ALA A 82 -15.44 32.13 -63.50
C ALA A 82 -16.73 32.32 -64.29
N HIS A 83 -17.76 32.90 -63.66
CA HIS A 83 -18.40 34.10 -64.18
C HIS A 83 -19.31 34.74 -63.11
N GLN A 84 -19.32 36.07 -63.18
CA GLN A 84 -19.99 37.06 -62.34
C GLN A 84 -21.50 36.85 -62.24
N PHE A 85 -22.17 37.43 -61.23
CA PHE A 85 -23.23 38.44 -61.41
C PHE A 85 -23.71 38.99 -60.05
N ILE A 86 -24.35 40.16 -60.14
CA ILE A 86 -24.46 41.25 -59.17
C ILE A 86 -25.70 41.13 -58.24
N ALA A 87 -25.56 41.72 -57.05
CA ALA A 87 -26.59 42.28 -56.15
C ALA A 87 -27.69 41.36 -55.58
N ARG A 88 -27.83 41.37 -54.26
CA ARG A 88 -28.73 42.31 -53.57
C ARG A 88 -28.58 42.20 -52.04
N ARG A 89 -28.52 43.39 -51.44
CA ARG A 89 -28.67 43.69 -50.02
C ARG A 89 -29.96 43.08 -49.47
N GLN A 90 -29.88 42.32 -48.39
CA GLN A 90 -30.92 42.28 -47.37
C GLN A 90 -30.34 41.81 -46.03
N GLU A 91 -30.10 42.78 -45.15
CA GLU A 91 -29.84 42.57 -43.73
C GLU A 91 -31.09 41.95 -43.10
N ARG A 92 -31.09 40.62 -42.91
CA ARG A 92 -31.99 39.99 -41.95
C ARG A 92 -31.29 39.98 -40.59
N ARG A 93 -31.65 40.94 -39.75
CA ARG A 93 -31.50 40.82 -38.29
C ARG A 93 -32.32 39.61 -37.84
N VAL A 94 -31.67 38.47 -37.68
CA VAL A 94 -32.23 37.35 -36.93
C VAL A 94 -31.94 37.64 -35.46
N GLY A 95 -32.97 38.06 -34.73
CA GLY A 95 -32.96 38.13 -33.27
C GLY A 95 -32.78 36.72 -32.70
N GLY A 96 -31.53 36.33 -32.46
CA GLY A 96 -31.19 35.14 -31.71
C GLY A 96 -31.57 35.33 -30.25
N ARG A 97 -32.62 34.65 -29.79
CA ARG A 97 -32.93 34.47 -28.36
C ARG A 97 -31.67 33.94 -27.66
N PRO A 98 -31.26 34.46 -26.49
CA PRO A 98 -30.19 33.86 -25.73
C PRO A 98 -30.65 32.47 -25.28
N VAL A 99 -29.98 31.42 -25.81
CA VAL A 99 -30.06 30.08 -25.25
C VAL A 99 -29.48 30.18 -23.85
N SER A 100 -30.36 30.25 -22.86
CA SER A 100 -30.01 30.08 -21.46
C SER A 100 -29.22 28.79 -21.35
N ARG A 101 -27.91 28.89 -21.09
CA ARG A 101 -27.09 27.76 -20.69
C ARG A 101 -27.74 27.21 -19.42
N ARG A 102 -28.56 26.18 -19.61
CA ARG A 102 -29.06 25.34 -18.53
C ARG A 102 -27.81 24.84 -17.83
N ARG A 103 -27.51 25.41 -16.66
CA ARG A 103 -26.45 24.97 -15.78
C ARG A 103 -26.79 23.52 -15.46
N GLU A 104 -26.11 22.58 -16.10
CA GLU A 104 -26.20 21.17 -15.76
C GLU A 104 -25.93 21.10 -14.25
N PRO A 105 -26.88 20.67 -13.41
CA PRO A 105 -26.58 20.49 -12.01
C PRO A 105 -25.47 19.45 -11.97
N ALA A 106 -24.31 19.85 -11.42
CA ALA A 106 -23.25 18.92 -11.09
C ALA A 106 -23.92 17.80 -10.30
N ALA A 107 -23.99 16.61 -10.91
CA ALA A 107 -24.71 15.48 -10.35
C ALA A 107 -24.15 15.25 -8.94
N ALA A 108 -24.93 15.69 -7.94
CA ALA A 108 -24.67 15.37 -6.57
C ALA A 108 -24.61 13.85 -6.51
N VAL A 109 -23.53 13.33 -5.93
CA VAL A 109 -23.40 11.89 -5.74
C VAL A 109 -24.49 11.52 -4.73
N GLU A 110 -25.58 10.92 -5.23
CA GLU A 110 -26.65 10.39 -4.40
C GLU A 110 -26.07 9.38 -3.38
N PRO A 111 -26.49 9.41 -2.11
CA PRO A 111 -25.68 8.91 -1.00
C PRO A 111 -25.95 7.44 -0.63
N THR A 112 -26.29 6.59 -1.61
CA THR A 112 -26.76 5.21 -1.32
C THR A 112 -26.27 4.16 -2.32
N ALA A 113 -25.18 4.44 -3.03
CA ALA A 113 -24.59 3.46 -3.93
C ALA A 113 -23.72 2.47 -3.15
N VAL A 114 -24.33 1.43 -2.56
CA VAL A 114 -23.60 0.26 -2.03
C VAL A 114 -22.67 -0.25 -3.14
N GLY A 115 -21.37 -0.24 -2.88
CA GLY A 115 -20.35 -0.64 -3.85
C GLY A 115 -19.62 0.52 -4.55
N ALA A 116 -19.92 1.77 -4.22
CA ALA A 116 -19.06 2.88 -4.63
C ALA A 116 -17.68 2.75 -3.96
N ARG A 117 -16.64 3.13 -4.70
CA ARG A 117 -15.24 3.01 -4.29
C ARG A 117 -14.55 4.34 -4.47
N SER A 118 -13.54 4.57 -3.66
CA SER A 118 -12.73 5.77 -3.72
C SER A 118 -11.29 5.44 -4.07
N TYR A 119 -10.67 6.37 -4.80
CA TYR A 119 -9.32 6.24 -5.32
C TYR A 119 -8.57 7.54 -5.07
N CYS A 120 -7.33 7.43 -4.64
CA CYS A 120 -6.42 8.56 -4.67
C CYS A 120 -5.76 8.61 -6.04
N VAL A 121 -5.75 9.79 -6.64
CA VAL A 121 -5.09 10.04 -7.91
C VAL A 121 -4.02 11.09 -7.70
N ARG A 122 -2.78 10.77 -8.08
CA ARG A 122 -1.68 11.72 -8.04
C ARG A 122 -1.79 12.70 -9.20
N GLU A 123 -1.75 14.00 -8.91
CA GLU A 123 -2.07 15.03 -9.91
C GLU A 123 -0.99 15.22 -10.97
N CYS A 124 0.25 14.82 -10.69
CA CYS A 124 1.40 15.10 -11.55
C CYS A 124 1.64 14.08 -12.66
N ASP A 125 1.13 12.84 -12.51
CA ASP A 125 1.26 11.77 -13.50
C ASP A 125 -0.03 10.96 -13.70
N GLY A 126 -1.07 11.23 -12.90
CA GLY A 126 -2.36 10.55 -12.98
C GLY A 126 -2.36 9.16 -12.36
N TYR A 127 -1.27 8.69 -11.74
CA TYR A 127 -1.26 7.37 -11.11
C TYR A 127 -2.33 7.28 -10.01
N PHE A 128 -3.07 6.16 -9.96
CA PHE A 128 -4.15 5.96 -9.00
C PHE A 128 -3.96 4.72 -8.13
N PHE A 129 -4.46 4.79 -6.90
CA PHE A 129 -4.49 3.66 -5.97
C PHE A 129 -5.82 3.64 -5.18
N PRO A 130 -6.36 2.44 -4.89
CA PRO A 130 -7.61 2.31 -4.16
C PRO A 130 -7.46 2.77 -2.71
N VAL A 131 -8.53 3.37 -2.17
CA VAL A 131 -8.62 3.77 -0.76
C VAL A 131 -9.54 2.84 0.00
N GLY A 132 -10.78 2.68 -0.48
CA GLY A 132 -11.78 1.89 0.20
C GLY A 132 -13.18 2.13 -0.34
N THR A 133 -14.16 1.48 0.28
CA THR A 133 -15.58 1.69 -0.01
C THR A 133 -15.98 3.10 0.40
N TYR A 134 -16.78 3.75 -0.44
CA TYR A 134 -17.29 5.09 -0.20
C TYR A 134 -18.80 4.99 0.05
N SER A 135 -19.23 5.37 1.25
CA SER A 135 -20.63 5.29 1.68
C SER A 135 -21.33 6.64 1.63
N GLY A 136 -20.59 7.76 1.58
CA GLY A 136 -21.17 9.08 1.37
C GLY A 136 -20.26 10.24 1.70
N ALA A 137 -20.81 11.45 1.66
CA ALA A 137 -20.06 12.69 1.85
C ALA A 137 -19.32 12.79 3.20
N SER A 138 -19.83 12.11 4.24
CA SER A 138 -19.19 11.98 5.55
C SER A 138 -17.78 11.38 5.48
N ASP A 139 -17.51 10.57 4.48
CA ASP A 139 -16.26 9.82 4.36
C ASP A 139 -15.14 10.64 3.71
N LEU A 140 -15.52 11.70 2.96
CA LEU A 140 -14.60 12.53 2.18
C LEU A 140 -13.38 13.02 2.97
N PRO A 141 -13.53 13.55 4.22
CA PRO A 141 -12.37 14.06 4.96
C PRO A 141 -11.36 12.95 5.29
N ASN A 142 -11.83 11.78 5.71
CA ASN A 142 -10.98 10.65 6.10
C ASN A 142 -10.28 10.05 4.88
N HIS A 143 -11.02 9.91 3.78
CA HIS A 143 -10.48 9.39 2.53
C HIS A 143 -9.42 10.32 1.93
N GLN A 144 -9.68 11.63 1.88
CA GLN A 144 -8.69 12.60 1.40
C GLN A 144 -7.46 12.67 2.33
N ARG A 145 -7.66 12.59 3.65
CA ARG A 145 -6.54 12.52 4.60
C ARG A 145 -5.67 11.29 4.33
N THR A 146 -6.27 10.16 3.98
CA THR A 146 -5.54 8.94 3.62
C THR A 146 -4.78 9.07 2.31
N CYS A 147 -5.32 9.77 1.31
CA CYS A 147 -4.55 10.12 0.11
C CYS A 147 -3.27 10.90 0.43
N ASN A 148 -3.39 11.91 1.29
CA ASN A 148 -2.26 12.75 1.69
C ASN A 148 -1.22 11.95 2.49
N LYS A 149 -1.68 11.04 3.37
CA LYS A 149 -0.82 10.16 4.17
C LYS A 149 -0.11 9.10 3.33
N LEU A 150 -0.79 8.51 2.34
CA LEU A 150 -0.22 7.49 1.45
C LEU A 150 0.77 8.06 0.45
N CYS A 151 0.60 9.33 0.06
CA CYS A 151 1.49 10.00 -0.87
C CYS A 151 1.87 11.40 -0.38
N PRO A 152 2.70 11.52 0.66
CA PRO A 152 3.11 12.84 1.18
C PRO A 152 4.06 13.58 0.23
N GLY A 153 4.82 12.85 -0.61
CA GLY A 153 5.75 13.43 -1.58
C GLY A 153 5.10 14.03 -2.84
N ALA A 154 3.78 13.87 -3.02
CA ALA A 154 3.09 14.41 -4.19
C ALA A 154 1.62 14.74 -3.89
N LYS A 155 1.09 15.79 -4.53
CA LYS A 155 -0.31 16.14 -4.37
C LYS A 155 -1.22 15.06 -4.95
N SER A 156 -2.14 14.58 -4.13
CA SER A 156 -3.13 13.58 -4.50
C SER A 156 -4.55 14.10 -4.26
N THR A 157 -5.44 13.82 -5.21
CA THR A 157 -6.85 14.20 -5.16
C THR A 157 -7.72 12.95 -5.10
N LEU A 158 -8.76 13.00 -4.28
CA LEU A 158 -9.73 11.92 -4.13
C LEU A 158 -10.72 11.90 -5.30
N TYR A 159 -10.84 10.74 -5.92
CA TYR A 159 -11.83 10.42 -6.94
C TYR A 159 -12.79 9.35 -6.43
N ILE A 160 -14.07 9.47 -6.78
CA ILE A 160 -15.13 8.54 -6.43
C ILE A 160 -15.59 7.84 -7.71
N MET A 161 -15.51 6.52 -7.69
CA MET A 161 -16.09 5.64 -8.69
C MET A 161 -17.45 5.15 -8.20
N ARG A 162 -18.48 5.32 -9.02
CA ARG A 162 -19.85 4.93 -8.68
C ARG A 162 -19.97 3.40 -8.57
N ALA A 163 -20.94 2.94 -7.78
CA ALA A 163 -21.24 1.52 -7.72
C ALA A 163 -21.58 0.96 -9.11
N GLY A 164 -21.13 -0.25 -9.39
CA GLY A 164 -21.37 -0.94 -10.66
C GLY A 164 -20.42 -0.57 -11.80
N SER A 165 -19.58 0.46 -11.64
CA SER A 165 -18.48 0.73 -12.59
C SER A 165 -17.22 -0.01 -12.18
N ASP A 166 -16.49 -0.52 -13.17
CA ASP A 166 -15.16 -1.13 -13.05
C ASP A 166 -14.05 -0.28 -13.71
N LYS A 167 -14.43 0.86 -14.31
CA LYS A 167 -13.54 1.73 -15.10
C LYS A 167 -13.19 2.99 -14.32
N ILE A 168 -11.91 3.17 -14.04
CA ILE A 168 -11.41 4.36 -13.34
C ILE A 168 -11.64 5.64 -14.15
N GLU A 169 -11.73 5.55 -15.49
CA GLU A 169 -11.98 6.65 -16.42
C GLU A 169 -13.29 7.39 -16.14
N GLU A 170 -14.25 6.70 -15.54
CA GLU A 170 -15.57 7.20 -15.15
C GLU A 170 -15.59 7.80 -13.74
N ALA A 171 -14.51 7.65 -12.96
CA ALA A 171 -14.42 8.22 -11.64
C ALA A 171 -14.39 9.75 -11.70
N VAL A 172 -15.03 10.39 -10.73
CA VAL A 172 -15.14 11.85 -10.65
C VAL A 172 -14.47 12.37 -9.40
N THR A 173 -13.85 13.56 -9.47
CA THR A 173 -13.31 14.21 -8.29
C THR A 173 -14.39 14.36 -7.25
N ALA A 174 -14.07 13.99 -6.02
CA ALA A 174 -15.03 14.04 -4.92
C ALA A 174 -15.50 15.48 -4.63
N ARG A 175 -14.64 16.46 -4.95
CA ARG A 175 -14.99 17.88 -5.02
C ARG A 175 -15.08 18.32 -6.49
N GLY A 176 -16.23 18.85 -6.90
CA GLY A 176 -16.41 19.48 -8.22
C GLY A 176 -16.71 18.55 -9.40
N GLY A 177 -16.65 17.21 -9.24
CA GLY A 177 -17.17 16.27 -10.23
C GLY A 177 -16.38 16.17 -11.54
N SER A 178 -15.11 16.56 -11.57
CA SER A 178 -14.26 16.44 -12.76
C SER A 178 -13.86 14.99 -13.01
N LEU A 179 -14.03 14.50 -14.24
CA LEU A 179 -13.68 13.12 -14.60
C LEU A 179 -12.17 12.86 -14.53
N TYR A 180 -11.78 11.64 -14.14
CA TYR A 180 -10.39 11.19 -14.15
C TYR A 180 -9.80 11.20 -15.56
N SER A 181 -10.59 10.79 -16.57
CA SER A 181 -10.21 10.86 -17.98
C SER A 181 -9.83 12.27 -18.47
N ARG A 182 -10.38 13.33 -17.86
CA ARG A 182 -9.99 14.71 -18.19
C ARG A 182 -8.62 15.07 -17.64
N LEU A 183 -8.23 14.55 -16.47
CA LEU A 183 -6.90 14.74 -15.90
C LEU A 183 -5.85 14.06 -16.79
N THR A 184 -6.06 12.79 -17.13
CA THR A 184 -5.10 12.03 -17.95
C THR A 184 -4.93 12.63 -19.34
N ALA A 185 -6.02 13.08 -19.99
CA ALA A 185 -5.95 13.80 -21.26
C ALA A 185 -5.21 15.15 -21.15
N ALA A 186 -5.29 15.83 -20.00
CA ALA A 186 -4.52 17.06 -19.77
C ALA A 186 -3.02 16.78 -19.59
N LEU A 187 -2.66 15.74 -18.83
CA LEU A 187 -1.27 15.30 -18.64
C LEU A 187 -0.64 14.83 -19.95
N GLN A 188 -1.38 14.07 -20.76
CA GLN A 188 -0.95 13.65 -22.10
C GLN A 188 -0.62 14.85 -22.99
N ARG A 189 -1.50 15.85 -23.06
CA ARG A 189 -1.27 17.06 -23.86
C ARG A 189 -0.06 17.87 -23.40
N ARG A 190 0.31 17.77 -22.12
CA ARG A 190 1.50 18.44 -21.56
C ARG A 190 2.77 17.58 -21.66
N GLY A 191 2.65 16.28 -21.96
CA GLY A 191 3.77 15.35 -21.90
C GLY A 191 4.19 14.98 -20.47
N ASP A 192 3.31 15.13 -19.49
CA ASP A 192 3.62 14.94 -18.05
C ASP A 192 3.39 13.50 -17.54
N LEU A 193 2.87 12.58 -18.37
CA LEU A 193 2.54 11.21 -17.91
C LEU A 193 3.75 10.45 -17.34
N ASP A 194 4.94 10.71 -17.87
CA ASP A 194 6.19 10.06 -17.47
C ASP A 194 7.03 10.96 -16.55
N ARG A 195 6.47 12.05 -16.05
CA ARG A 195 7.17 12.98 -15.15
C ARG A 195 7.53 12.25 -13.85
N PRO A 196 8.78 12.38 -13.35
CA PRO A 196 9.16 11.73 -12.10
C PRO A 196 8.32 12.25 -10.94
N CYS A 197 7.45 11.39 -10.42
CA CYS A 197 6.59 11.65 -9.28
C CYS A 197 6.73 10.52 -8.25
N SER A 198 6.99 10.89 -6.99
CA SER A 198 7.21 9.93 -5.91
C SER A 198 6.36 10.26 -4.70
N CYS A 199 5.86 9.22 -4.04
CA CYS A 199 5.18 9.36 -2.75
C CYS A 199 6.16 9.51 -1.58
N ARG A 200 7.46 9.24 -1.80
CA ARG A 200 8.48 9.41 -0.78
C ARG A 200 8.75 10.89 -0.59
N ALA A 201 8.41 11.42 0.59
CA ALA A 201 8.87 12.74 0.99
C ALA A 201 10.36 12.68 1.36
N GLU A 202 11.13 13.69 0.99
CA GLU A 202 12.59 13.74 1.20
C GLU A 202 12.99 13.73 2.68
N THR A 203 12.08 14.12 3.58
CA THR A 203 12.37 14.31 5.02
C THR A 203 11.38 13.60 5.95
N ALA A 204 10.35 12.93 5.45
CA ALA A 204 9.34 12.31 6.32
C ALA A 204 9.67 10.84 6.58
N ALA A 205 10.00 10.50 7.83
CA ALA A 205 9.60 9.20 8.35
C ALA A 205 8.09 9.09 8.13
N ALA A 206 7.63 8.04 7.42
CA ALA A 206 6.21 7.85 7.18
C ALA A 206 5.48 7.94 8.53
N PRO A 207 4.45 8.81 8.68
CA PRO A 207 3.69 8.85 9.91
C PRO A 207 3.13 7.44 10.11
N ALA A 208 3.55 6.76 11.18
CA ALA A 208 2.98 5.47 11.52
C ALA A 208 1.51 5.71 11.82
N ASN A 209 0.63 5.32 10.90
CA ASN A 209 -0.79 5.34 11.17
C ASN A 209 -1.02 4.44 12.38
N THR A 210 -1.61 5.01 13.42
CA THR A 210 -2.14 4.18 14.49
C THR A 210 -3.24 3.32 13.86
N ILE A 211 -3.27 2.03 14.19
CA ILE A 211 -4.31 1.10 13.70
C ILE A 211 -5.74 1.62 13.97
N TYR A 212 -5.88 2.54 14.91
CA TYR A 212 -7.09 3.22 15.33
C TYR A 212 -7.62 4.23 14.31
N GLU A 213 -6.73 4.81 13.50
CA GLU A 213 -7.09 5.80 12.48
C GLU A 213 -7.27 5.20 11.08
N ASP A 214 -7.12 3.87 10.95
CA ASP A 214 -7.29 3.19 9.68
C ASP A 214 -8.75 2.83 9.43
N PHE A 215 -9.50 3.74 8.78
CA PHE A 215 -10.92 3.50 8.46
C PHE A 215 -11.14 2.40 7.41
N THR A 216 -10.08 1.93 6.76
CA THR A 216 -10.19 0.88 5.74
C THR A 216 -10.45 -0.48 6.36
N LEU A 217 -10.20 -0.61 7.68
CA LEU A 217 -10.42 -1.84 8.43
C LEU A 217 -11.88 -2.33 8.33
N ARG A 218 -11.99 -3.64 8.15
CA ARG A 218 -13.23 -4.40 8.07
C ARG A 218 -13.22 -5.49 9.13
N ARG A 219 -14.42 -5.81 9.65
CA ARG A 219 -14.59 -6.87 10.65
C ARG A 219 -13.92 -8.16 10.14
N GLY A 220 -13.01 -8.71 10.95
CA GLY A 220 -12.21 -9.88 10.61
C GLY A 220 -10.77 -9.57 10.18
N ASP A 221 -10.44 -8.30 9.90
CA ASP A 221 -9.09 -7.92 9.49
C ASP A 221 -8.09 -8.19 10.62
N ALA A 222 -6.98 -8.83 10.26
CA ALA A 222 -5.86 -9.10 11.17
C ALA A 222 -4.77 -8.03 10.98
N VAL A 223 -4.52 -7.23 12.02
CA VAL A 223 -3.47 -6.21 12.04
C VAL A 223 -2.31 -6.64 12.93
N MET A 224 -1.08 -6.47 12.45
CA MET A 224 0.11 -6.70 13.27
C MET A 224 0.37 -5.48 14.14
N THR A 225 0.36 -5.68 15.45
CA THR A 225 0.63 -4.62 16.43
C THR A 225 1.92 -4.90 17.18
N PRO A 226 2.45 -3.89 17.91
CA PRO A 226 3.48 -4.10 18.91
C PRO A 226 3.25 -5.28 19.86
N ARG A 227 2.00 -5.55 20.25
CA ARG A 227 1.67 -6.60 21.22
C ARG A 227 1.47 -7.97 20.58
N GLY A 228 1.43 -8.03 19.25
CA GLY A 228 1.09 -9.24 18.49
C GLY A 228 -0.02 -8.99 17.47
N VAL A 229 -0.59 -10.06 16.94
CA VAL A 229 -1.71 -9.97 16.00
C VAL A 229 -2.97 -9.57 16.76
N ALA A 230 -3.63 -8.52 16.29
CA ALA A 230 -4.94 -8.09 16.76
C ALA A 230 -5.96 -8.23 15.63
N ILE A 231 -7.13 -8.77 15.92
CA ILE A 231 -8.23 -8.94 14.99
C ILE A 231 -9.23 -7.81 15.23
N PHE A 232 -9.59 -7.08 14.17
CA PHE A 232 -10.59 -6.04 14.24
C PHE A 232 -12.00 -6.63 14.22
N HIS A 233 -12.79 -6.33 15.24
CA HIS A 233 -14.15 -6.82 15.44
C HIS A 233 -15.21 -5.76 15.12
N GLY A 234 -14.82 -4.67 14.44
CA GLY A 234 -15.71 -3.55 14.15
C GLY A 234 -15.81 -2.57 15.32
N GLY A 235 -15.94 -1.29 15.01
CA GLY A 235 -16.22 -0.22 15.98
C GLY A 235 -17.54 0.47 15.67
N SER A 236 -18.15 1.09 16.68
CA SER A 236 -19.39 1.86 16.52
C SER A 236 -19.14 3.26 15.93
N HIS A 237 -17.93 3.81 16.14
CA HIS A 237 -17.54 5.14 15.68
C HIS A 237 -16.08 5.15 15.21
N TYR A 238 -15.72 6.16 14.42
CA TYR A 238 -14.36 6.43 13.98
C TYR A 238 -13.87 7.74 14.63
N PRO A 239 -12.59 7.84 15.06
CA PRO A 239 -11.55 6.80 15.08
C PRO A 239 -11.90 5.60 15.95
N TYR A 240 -11.29 4.44 15.68
CA TYR A 240 -11.53 3.20 16.42
C TYR A 240 -10.80 3.19 17.76
N ASP A 241 -11.27 2.36 18.69
CA ASP A 241 -10.71 2.21 20.03
C ASP A 241 -10.05 0.83 20.21
N ALA A 242 -9.22 0.69 21.26
CA ALA A 242 -8.58 -0.59 21.59
C ALA A 242 -9.58 -1.75 21.82
N ARG A 243 -10.80 -1.45 22.29
CA ARG A 243 -11.88 -2.42 22.50
C ARG A 243 -12.44 -3.03 21.21
N ASP A 244 -12.24 -2.34 20.08
CA ASP A 244 -12.69 -2.81 18.76
C ASP A 244 -11.73 -3.89 18.22
N PHE A 245 -10.66 -4.19 18.94
CA PHE A 245 -9.66 -5.19 18.59
C PHE A 245 -9.61 -6.27 19.67
N ARG A 246 -9.42 -7.52 19.26
CA ARG A 246 -9.17 -8.66 20.16
C ARG A 246 -7.88 -9.36 19.78
N SER A 247 -7.23 -9.99 20.74
CA SER A 247 -6.06 -10.82 20.40
C SER A 247 -6.47 -12.03 19.56
N LEU A 248 -5.50 -12.62 18.85
CA LEU A 248 -5.72 -13.88 18.15
C LEU A 248 -6.20 -15.00 19.09
N ALA A 249 -5.74 -14.99 20.35
CA ALA A 249 -6.13 -15.99 21.36
C ALA A 249 -7.60 -15.87 21.79
N GLU A 250 -8.12 -14.65 21.91
CA GLU A 250 -9.51 -14.39 22.37
C GLU A 250 -10.54 -14.49 21.24
N THR A 251 -10.10 -14.28 20.00
CA THR A 251 -10.94 -14.37 18.80
C THR A 251 -11.25 -15.84 18.52
N ARG A 252 -12.50 -16.22 18.25
CA ARG A 252 -12.91 -17.62 17.98
C ARG A 252 -13.22 -17.89 16.50
N ASP A 253 -13.64 -16.85 15.81
CA ASP A 253 -14.14 -16.78 14.44
C ASP A 253 -13.05 -16.72 13.35
N VAL A 254 -11.80 -17.04 13.70
CA VAL A 254 -10.70 -17.19 12.74
C VAL A 254 -10.50 -18.69 12.43
N PRO A 255 -10.59 -19.10 11.14
CA PRO A 255 -10.38 -20.49 10.73
C PRO A 255 -9.01 -21.03 11.18
N GLU A 256 -8.97 -22.31 11.58
CA GLU A 256 -7.77 -22.97 12.13
C GLU A 256 -6.52 -22.79 11.26
N ARG A 257 -6.66 -22.93 9.94
CA ARG A 257 -5.54 -22.74 9.00
C ARG A 257 -4.97 -21.32 9.08
N THR A 258 -5.83 -20.31 9.06
CA THR A 258 -5.44 -18.89 9.16
C THR A 258 -4.85 -18.60 10.54
N ARG A 259 -5.46 -19.12 11.61
CA ARG A 259 -4.96 -18.99 12.98
C ARG A 259 -3.54 -19.51 13.13
N ARG A 260 -3.24 -20.70 12.59
CA ARG A 260 -1.88 -21.26 12.62
C ARG A 260 -0.87 -20.35 11.93
N MET A 261 -1.24 -19.77 10.80
CA MET A 261 -0.39 -18.84 10.05
C MET A 261 -0.17 -17.52 10.81
N LEU A 262 -1.23 -16.90 11.34
CA LEU A 262 -1.13 -15.69 12.14
C LEU A 262 -0.28 -15.90 13.40
N ALA A 263 -0.37 -17.08 14.03
CA ALA A 263 0.47 -17.45 15.18
C ALA A 263 1.96 -17.58 14.83
N VAL A 264 2.31 -17.94 13.58
CA VAL A 264 3.71 -17.90 13.10
C VAL A 264 4.19 -16.45 13.03
N LEU A 265 3.40 -15.56 12.43
CA LEU A 265 3.75 -14.14 12.29
C LEU A 265 3.88 -13.46 13.66
N GLU A 266 2.96 -13.75 14.59
CA GLU A 266 3.00 -13.20 15.95
C GLU A 266 4.27 -13.62 16.70
N ARG A 267 4.67 -14.89 16.57
CA ARG A 267 5.93 -15.39 17.14
C ARG A 267 7.12 -14.65 16.53
N ALA A 268 7.17 -14.49 15.21
CA ALA A 268 8.24 -13.77 14.54
C ALA A 268 8.35 -12.31 15.03
N ASN A 269 7.22 -11.62 15.22
CA ASN A 269 7.17 -10.26 15.76
C ASN A 269 7.78 -10.17 17.18
N ARG A 270 7.45 -11.13 18.06
CA ARG A 270 8.06 -11.20 19.40
C ARG A 270 9.58 -11.41 19.36
N HIS A 271 10.07 -12.23 18.44
CA HIS A 271 11.51 -12.51 18.32
C HIS A 271 12.28 -11.32 17.73
N GLY A 272 11.70 -10.61 16.75
CA GLY A 272 12.27 -9.37 16.22
C GLY A 272 12.48 -8.32 17.32
N ARG A 273 11.49 -8.16 18.21
CA ARG A 273 11.57 -7.28 19.39
C ARG A 273 12.61 -7.74 20.41
N GLY A 274 12.67 -9.04 20.71
CA GLY A 274 13.69 -9.59 21.61
C GLY A 274 15.12 -9.37 21.12
N GLY A 275 15.33 -9.38 19.79
CA GLY A 275 16.62 -9.04 19.18
C GLY A 275 16.97 -7.55 19.26
N GLU A 276 15.98 -6.66 19.11
CA GLU A 276 16.14 -5.22 19.24
C GLU A 276 16.47 -4.80 20.68
N VAL A 277 15.75 -5.33 21.67
CA VAL A 277 16.03 -5.11 23.10
C VAL A 277 17.41 -5.64 23.50
N ARG A 278 17.83 -6.81 22.96
CA ARG A 278 19.19 -7.35 23.19
C ARG A 278 20.30 -6.50 22.56
N ARG A 279 20.04 -5.82 21.44
CA ARG A 279 20.99 -4.87 20.83
C ARG A 279 21.06 -3.55 21.59
N ALA A 280 19.93 -3.05 22.10
CA ALA A 280 19.88 -1.86 22.95
C ALA A 280 20.54 -2.08 24.33
N GLY A 281 20.57 -3.32 24.82
CA GLY A 281 21.21 -3.70 26.09
C GLY A 281 22.69 -4.11 25.97
N ARG A 282 23.32 -4.02 24.80
CA ARG A 282 24.76 -4.31 24.68
C ARG A 282 25.52 -3.05 25.12
N PRO A 283 26.29 -3.09 26.23
CA PRO A 283 27.11 -1.94 26.61
C PRO A 283 28.00 -1.57 25.43
N LEU A 284 28.10 -0.28 25.10
CA LEU A 284 29.13 0.22 24.22
C LEU A 284 30.46 -0.21 24.82
N GLY A 285 31.08 -1.21 24.19
CA GLY A 285 32.33 -1.78 24.63
C GLY A 285 33.35 -0.67 24.77
N GLU A 286 33.84 -0.52 25.99
CA GLU A 286 34.95 0.30 26.41
C GLU A 286 36.07 0.24 25.36
N HIS A 287 36.38 1.38 24.75
CA HIS A 287 37.62 1.54 24.01
C HIS A 287 38.77 1.34 25.02
N ARG A 288 39.27 0.11 25.09
CA ARG A 288 40.48 -0.22 25.83
C ARG A 288 41.66 0.43 25.11
N SER A 289 41.92 1.70 25.43
CA SER A 289 43.15 2.41 25.08
C SER A 289 44.34 1.65 25.66
N GLN A 290 45.06 0.92 24.82
CA GLN A 290 46.40 0.44 25.15
C GLN A 290 47.35 1.63 25.06
N SER A 291 47.56 2.35 26.16
CA SER A 291 48.69 3.26 26.31
C SER A 291 49.89 2.47 26.86
N GLY A 292 50.65 1.86 25.96
CA GLY A 292 51.93 1.23 26.26
C GLY A 292 53.08 2.23 26.09
N GLY A 293 53.71 2.61 27.21
CA GLY A 293 55.15 2.79 27.38
C GLY A 293 55.90 3.80 26.51
N GLY A 294 56.23 4.95 27.10
CA GLY A 294 57.28 5.85 26.62
C GLY A 294 58.03 6.42 27.82
N ASP A 295 58.93 5.63 28.38
CA ASP A 295 59.81 6.03 29.48
C ASP A 295 61.00 6.82 28.91
N ARG A 296 61.23 8.03 29.41
CA ARG A 296 62.45 8.82 29.21
C ARG A 296 62.88 9.37 30.56
N ARG A 297 63.96 8.82 31.11
CA ARG A 297 65.08 9.54 31.70
C ARG A 297 66.27 8.61 31.89
#